data_AF-X0TPG3-F1
#
_entry.id   AF-X0TPG3-F1
#
_cell.length_a   1.000
_cell.length_b   1.000
_cell.length_c   1.000
_cell.angle_alpha   90.00
_cell.angle_beta   90.00
_cell.angle_gamma   90.00
#
_symmetry.space_group_name_H-M   'P 1'
#
loop_
_entity.id
_entity.type
_entity.pdbx_description
1 polymer ?
#
loop_
_entity_poly.entity_id
_entity_poly.type
_entity_poly.pdbx_seq_one_letter_code
_entity_poly.pdbx_strand_id
1 'polypeptide(L)'
;LGKLGGKIAKEFRELWQEFEARQTKEAILVYELDRLEAVFQAQEYAERQELRARLQVFFDYGDSRLKSKELRQVFEILLGGMKSLEK
;
A
#
# COMPACT_ATOMS: atom_id res chain seq x y z
N LEU A 1 -18.95 -0.40 14.02
CA LEU A 1 -19.08 -1.71 14.71
C LEU A 1 -20.43 -1.94 15.37
N GLY A 2 -21.11 -0.93 15.95
CA GLY A 2 -22.39 -1.13 16.66
C GLY A 2 -23.59 -1.65 15.85
N LYS A 3 -23.48 -1.75 14.51
CA LYS A 3 -24.48 -2.36 13.62
C LYS A 3 -24.13 -3.81 13.19
N LEU A 4 -22.93 -4.29 13.53
CA LEU A 4 -22.51 -5.67 13.29
C LEU A 4 -22.86 -6.48 14.55
N GLY A 5 -23.42 -7.69 14.38
CA GLY A 5 -23.74 -8.57 15.52
C GLY A 5 -22.53 -8.82 16.42
N GLY A 6 -22.77 -9.11 17.71
CA GLY A 6 -21.73 -9.11 18.75
C GLY A 6 -20.48 -9.95 18.45
N LYS A 7 -20.63 -11.10 17.78
CA LYS A 7 -19.50 -11.96 17.37
C LYS A 7 -18.66 -11.32 16.26
N ILE A 8 -19.30 -10.89 15.18
CA ILE A 8 -18.62 -10.27 14.02
C ILE A 8 -17.93 -8.96 14.43
N ALA A 9 -18.60 -8.16 15.28
CA ALA A 9 -18.02 -6.92 15.78
C ALA A 9 -16.77 -7.16 16.63
N LYS A 10 -16.71 -8.30 17.34
CA LYS A 10 -15.53 -8.71 18.11
C LYS A 10 -14.40 -9.16 17.19
N GLU A 11 -14.66 -10.07 16.26
CA GLU A 11 -13.67 -10.58 15.30
C GLU A 11 -13.05 -9.44 14.47
N PHE A 12 -13.87 -8.50 13.97
CA PHE A 12 -13.35 -7.35 13.22
C PHE A 12 -12.45 -6.46 14.08
N ARG A 13 -12.79 -6.27 15.36
CA ARG A 13 -11.97 -5.47 16.27
C ARG A 13 -10.63 -6.15 16.54
N GLU A 14 -10.62 -7.47 16.73
CA GLU A 14 -9.41 -8.25 16.94
C GLU A 14 -8.50 -8.18 15.70
N LEU A 15 -9.05 -8.37 14.50
CA LEU A 15 -8.30 -8.21 13.23
C LEU A 15 -7.71 -6.81 13.07
N TRP A 16 -8.50 -5.77 13.37
CA TRP A 16 -8.01 -4.38 13.30
C TRP A 16 -6.87 -4.13 14.29
N GLN A 17 -6.99 -4.63 15.52
CA GLN A 17 -5.95 -4.50 16.54
C GLN A 17 -4.68 -5.23 16.14
N GLU A 18 -4.79 -6.45 15.59
CA GLU A 18 -3.66 -7.23 15.09
C GLU A 18 -2.93 -6.50 13.95
N PHE A 19 -3.68 -5.95 13.00
CA PHE A 19 -3.16 -5.17 11.88
C PHE A 19 -2.42 -3.92 12.34
N GLU A 20 -3.06 -3.07 13.15
CA GLU A 20 -2.48 -1.82 13.66
C GLU A 20 -1.21 -2.08 14.49
N ALA A 21 -1.24 -3.14 15.32
CA ALA A 21 -0.10 -3.56 16.14
C ALA A 21 1.00 -4.23 15.32
N ARG A 22 0.77 -4.58 14.05
CA ARG A 22 1.69 -5.33 13.18
C ARG A 22 2.19 -6.61 13.87
N GLN A 23 1.25 -7.32 14.49
CA GLN A 23 1.56 -8.41 15.42
C GLN A 23 1.93 -9.72 14.71
N THR A 24 1.33 -9.97 13.55
CA THR A 24 1.51 -11.21 12.76
C THR A 24 2.26 -10.94 11.47
N LYS A 25 2.72 -12.02 10.80
CA LYS A 25 3.38 -11.91 9.50
C LYS A 25 2.40 -11.42 8.44
N GLU A 26 1.15 -11.84 8.53
CA GLU A 26 0.03 -11.42 7.71
C GLU A 26 -0.24 -9.93 7.89
N ALA A 27 -0.34 -9.44 9.14
CA ALA A 27 -0.52 -8.02 9.42
C ALA A 27 0.63 -7.16 8.85
N ILE A 28 1.89 -7.60 9.01
CA ILE A 28 3.06 -6.92 8.46
C ILE A 28 3.00 -6.89 6.93
N LEU A 29 2.67 -8.03 6.30
CA LEU A 29 2.56 -8.12 4.84
C LEU A 29 1.46 -7.20 4.30
N VAL A 30 0.27 -7.22 4.90
CA VAL A 30 -0.86 -6.36 4.48
C VAL A 30 -0.51 -4.89 4.69
N TYR A 31 0.22 -4.56 5.76
CA TYR A 31 0.65 -3.20 6.02
C TYR A 31 1.68 -2.69 5.01
N GLU A 32 2.54 -3.57 4.48
CA GLU A 32 3.43 -3.24 3.37
C GLU A 32 2.67 -3.17 2.03
N LEU A 33 1.69 -4.05 1.83
CA LEU A 33 0.84 -4.07 0.63
C LEU A 33 0.02 -2.78 0.48
N ASP A 34 -0.55 -2.26 1.57
CA ASP A 34 -1.27 -0.98 1.60
C ASP A 34 -0.41 0.20 1.06
N ARG A 35 0.90 0.14 1.28
CA ARG A 35 1.83 1.15 0.76
C ARG A 35 2.09 0.99 -0.72
N LEU A 36 2.26 -0.25 -1.17
CA LEU A 36 2.41 -0.56 -2.58
C LEU A 36 1.16 -0.13 -3.37
N GLU A 37 -0.01 -0.30 -2.76
CA GLU A 37 -1.30 0.15 -3.29
C GLU A 37 -1.32 1.68 -3.45
N ALA A 38 -0.87 2.44 -2.45
CA ALA A 38 -0.77 3.91 -2.55
C ALA A 38 0.16 4.36 -3.68
N VAL A 39 1.27 3.66 -3.90
CA VAL A 39 2.18 3.92 -5.04
C VAL A 39 1.49 3.64 -6.36
N PHE A 40 0.79 2.51 -6.46
CA PHE A 40 0.04 2.14 -7.66
C PHE A 40 -1.04 3.17 -8.00
N GLN A 41 -1.80 3.64 -7.00
CA GLN A 41 -2.76 4.73 -7.19
C GLN A 41 -2.07 6.00 -7.69
N ALA A 42 -0.95 6.39 -7.07
CA ALA A 42 -0.20 7.57 -7.48
C ALA A 42 0.25 7.48 -8.95
N GLN A 43 0.66 6.31 -9.42
CA GLN A 43 0.98 6.09 -10.84
C GLN A 43 -0.24 6.33 -11.75
N GLU A 44 -1.38 5.69 -11.45
CA GLU A 44 -2.61 5.86 -12.24
C GLU A 44 -3.08 7.33 -12.30
N TYR A 45 -3.00 8.07 -11.18
CA TYR A 45 -3.37 9.49 -11.15
C TYR A 45 -2.37 10.38 -11.88
N ALA A 46 -1.07 10.05 -11.83
CA ALA A 46 -0.04 10.77 -12.56
C ALA A 46 -0.24 10.68 -14.09
N GLU A 47 -0.66 9.51 -14.58
CA GLU A 47 -0.96 9.28 -16.00
C GLU A 47 -2.21 10.05 -16.45
N ARG A 48 -3.19 10.25 -15.56
CA ARG A 48 -4.48 10.86 -15.91
C ARG A 48 -4.55 12.39 -15.81
N GLN A 49 -3.70 13.05 -15.01
CA GLN A 49 -3.89 14.47 -14.66
C GLN A 49 -2.62 15.35 -14.67
N GLU A 50 -1.48 14.88 -15.17
CA GLU A 50 -0.20 15.63 -15.18
C GLU A 50 0.26 16.13 -13.78
N LEU A 51 -0.18 15.47 -12.70
CA LEU A 51 0.16 15.85 -11.32
C LEU A 51 1.45 15.20 -10.78
N ARG A 52 2.35 14.72 -11.66
CA ARG A 52 3.55 13.93 -11.32
C ARG A 52 4.38 14.53 -10.18
N ALA A 53 4.64 15.84 -10.21
CA ALA A 53 5.44 16.51 -9.18
C ALA A 53 4.81 16.46 -7.77
N ARG A 54 3.47 16.37 -7.67
CA ARG A 54 2.77 16.25 -6.38
C ARG A 54 2.74 14.82 -5.86
N LEU A 55 3.03 13.85 -6.72
CA LEU A 55 2.88 12.42 -6.43
C LEU A 55 4.21 11.74 -6.04
N GLN A 56 5.35 12.43 -6.20
CA GLN A 56 6.67 11.98 -5.75
C GLN A 56 6.70 11.55 -4.28
N VAL A 57 5.95 12.24 -3.42
CA VAL A 57 5.84 11.92 -1.99
C VAL A 57 5.33 10.51 -1.71
N PHE A 58 4.49 9.95 -2.59
CA PHE A 58 3.97 8.58 -2.44
C PHE A 58 5.00 7.53 -2.84
N PHE A 59 5.88 7.84 -3.80
CA PHE A 59 6.98 6.96 -4.20
C PHE A 59 8.06 6.91 -3.10
N ASP A 60 8.43 8.06 -2.55
CA ASP A 60 9.39 8.15 -1.44
C ASP A 60 8.85 7.43 -0.18
N TYR A 61 7.53 7.48 0.02
CA TYR A 61 6.84 6.75 1.08
C TYR A 61 6.89 5.22 0.90
N GLY A 62 6.75 4.73 -0.34
CA GLY A 62 6.87 3.31 -0.66
C GLY A 62 8.30 2.78 -0.49
N ASP A 63 9.28 3.46 -1.10
CA ASP A 63 10.68 3.02 -1.15
C ASP A 63 11.30 2.87 0.25
N SER A 64 11.05 3.84 1.14
CA SER A 64 11.65 3.84 2.48
C SER A 64 11.14 2.74 3.42
N ARG A 65 10.05 2.03 3.08
CA ARG A 65 9.36 1.15 4.04
C ARG A 65 8.87 -0.21 3.54
N LEU A 66 9.03 -0.54 2.27
CA LEU A 66 8.83 -1.90 1.77
C LEU A 66 10.04 -2.75 2.18
N LYS A 67 9.83 -3.86 2.90
CA LYS A 67 10.89 -4.77 3.36
C LYS A 67 10.78 -6.15 2.74
N SER A 68 9.57 -6.63 2.45
CA SER A 68 9.33 -7.87 1.72
C SER A 68 10.05 -7.84 0.37
N LYS A 69 10.74 -8.93 0.05
CA LYS A 69 11.46 -9.08 -1.22
C LYS A 69 10.48 -9.11 -2.38
N GLU A 70 9.35 -9.80 -2.20
CA GLU A 70 8.30 -9.97 -3.19
C GLU A 70 7.63 -8.61 -3.48
N LEU A 71 7.25 -7.85 -2.45
CA LEU A 71 6.62 -6.54 -2.66
C LEU A 71 7.59 -5.51 -3.26
N ARG A 72 8.88 -5.58 -2.92
CA ARG A 72 9.92 -4.78 -3.57
C ARG A 72 10.03 -5.10 -5.07
N GLN A 73 9.98 -6.36 -5.46
CA GLN A 73 10.02 -6.73 -6.88
C GLN A 73 8.83 -6.13 -7.64
N VAL A 74 7.64 -6.12 -7.04
CA VAL A 74 6.46 -5.48 -7.65
C VAL A 74 6.65 -3.96 -7.74
N PHE A 75 7.15 -3.32 -6.69
CA PHE A 75 7.45 -1.89 -6.69
C PHE A 75 8.42 -1.49 -7.81
N GLU A 76 9.51 -2.23 -8.00
CA GLU A 76 10.47 -1.98 -9.09
C GLU A 76 9.85 -2.14 -10.49
N ILE A 77 8.97 -3.12 -10.67
CA ILE A 77 8.23 -3.29 -11.94
C ILE A 77 7.34 -2.08 -12.21
N LEU A 78 6.64 -1.57 -11.20
CA LEU A 78 5.80 -0.36 -11.32
C LEU A 78 6.64 0.86 -11.71
N LEU A 79 7.78 1.08 -11.05
CA LEU A 79 8.71 2.16 -11.40
C LEU A 79 9.29 2.03 -12.82
N GLY A 80 9.58 0.80 -13.26
CA GLY A 80 10.08 0.51 -14.61
C GLY A 80 9.06 0.83 -15.71
N GLY A 81 7.77 0.58 -15.45
CA GLY A 81 6.67 0.94 -16.33
C GLY A 81 6.57 2.45 -16.56
N MET A 82 6.72 3.25 -15.50
CA MET A 82 6.65 4.71 -15.58
C MET A 82 7.76 5.33 -16.45
N LYS A 83 9.01 4.87 -16.30
CA LYS A 83 10.15 5.38 -17.10
C LYS A 83 10.00 5.07 -18.59
N SER A 84 9.26 4.01 -18.93
CA SER A 84 9.01 3.61 -20.32
C SER A 84 7.96 4.50 -21.01
N LEU A 85 7.10 5.19 -20.24
CA LEU A 85 6.10 6.14 -20.73
C LEU A 85 6.67 7.56 -20.95
N GLU A 86 7.95 7.79 -20.61
CA GLU A 86 8.65 9.07 -20.80
C GLU A 86 9.39 9.18 -22.16
N LYS A 87 9.36 8.13 -22.99
CA LYS A 87 9.90 8.13 -24.36
C LYS A 87 8.80 8.32 -25.39
#